data_AF-A0A9W7XIB4-F1
#
_entry.id   AF-A0A9W7XIB4-F1
#
_cell.length_a   1.000
_cell.length_b   1.000
_cell.length_c   1.000
_cell.angle_alpha   90.00
_cell.angle_beta   90.00
_cell.angle_gamma   90.00
#
_symmetry.space_group_name_H-M   'P 1'
#
loop_
_entity.id
_entity.type
_entity.pdbx_description
1 polymer ?
#
loop_
_entity_poly.entity_id
_entity_poly.type
_entity_poly.pdbx_seq_one_letter_code
_entity_poly.pdbx_strand_id
1 'polypeptide(L)'
;MSSALSYYIPTWTGFKTFLSEIFPEKLMPVGVPPEKFMEESPTDVLKKPVYKVKTVPKEKQKSIHSRWYWPFALGILSAEAVAIYAIFFVKLQKPTAIFMVLYGILSGLCITAGYHRLWAHRSYKASFPLELFLAIFGASSIQGSIIWWVQNHRLHHRYTDTERDPYNIKRGFWYAHHGWILFRRKEDELGYADMTDLHANKIVVWQYNYYFFICALTSLVLPTVFCGMVLGDWKGGFYWGAVARLVGVQQITFCVNSVAHTFGTQPYSDEQTPRDNWITGIVTLGEGYHNFHHAFPNDYRNGVRWYDIDLTKWALWLMEQLGLAQELKRFPRNEIMKGRAAMKLKNAEKFAKRVNYGTPVDELPMYTASEFVAEVKERGRKWLVIEGFIYNVEDFINMHPGGPKLIKSGIGKDMTNAFNGGVYNHHYSARNLMNSTMRVGKII
;
A
#
# COMPACT_ATOMS: atom_id res chain seq x y z
N MET A 1 -26.18 52.95 26.63
CA MET A 1 -25.37 52.04 25.80
C MET A 1 -25.24 50.67 26.50
N SER A 2 -26.33 49.92 26.62
CA SER A 2 -26.35 48.61 27.30
C SER A 2 -27.48 47.72 26.75
N SER A 3 -27.39 47.31 25.48
CA SER A 3 -28.34 46.31 24.94
C SER A 3 -27.94 45.62 23.61
N ALA A 4 -26.66 45.64 23.19
CA ALA A 4 -26.27 45.13 21.87
C ALA A 4 -25.24 43.97 21.87
N LEU A 5 -24.96 43.34 23.02
CA LEU A 5 -23.96 42.25 23.13
C LEU A 5 -24.54 40.88 23.57
N SER A 6 -25.86 40.71 23.59
CA SER A 6 -26.49 39.45 24.05
C SER A 6 -26.89 38.47 22.94
N TYR A 7 -26.52 38.70 21.69
CA TYR A 7 -26.85 37.77 20.60
C TYR A 7 -25.59 37.04 20.09
N TYR A 8 -25.67 35.71 20.15
CA TYR A 8 -24.70 34.70 19.67
C TYR A 8 -23.51 34.37 20.58
N ILE A 9 -23.79 34.02 21.84
CA ILE A 9 -23.03 32.94 22.49
C ILE A 9 -23.85 31.67 22.26
N PRO A 10 -23.38 30.69 21.44
CA PRO A 10 -24.10 29.44 21.29
C PRO A 10 -24.28 28.81 22.66
N THR A 11 -25.52 28.48 23.02
CA THR A 11 -25.78 27.67 24.20
C THR A 11 -25.01 26.35 24.07
N TRP A 12 -24.58 25.74 25.18
CA TRP A 12 -23.89 24.43 25.15
C TRP A 12 -24.69 23.38 24.36
N THR A 13 -26.01 23.49 24.37
CA THR A 13 -26.95 22.71 23.55
C THR A 13 -26.81 23.01 22.06
N GLY A 14 -26.78 24.29 21.65
CA GLY A 14 -26.56 24.68 20.25
C GLY A 14 -25.18 24.30 19.71
N PHE A 15 -24.14 24.36 20.56
CA PHE A 15 -22.81 23.85 20.23
C PHE A 15 -22.79 22.32 20.10
N LYS A 16 -23.50 21.59 20.96
CA LYS A 16 -23.72 20.14 20.81
C LYS A 16 -24.48 19.80 19.52
N THR A 17 -25.53 20.53 19.19
CA THR A 17 -26.29 20.33 17.95
C THR A 17 -25.40 20.58 16.73
N PHE A 18 -24.65 21.69 16.71
CA PHE A 18 -23.67 21.99 15.67
C PHE A 18 -22.58 20.90 15.55
N LEU A 19 -22.02 20.43 16.67
CA LEU A 19 -21.07 19.33 16.69
C LEU A 19 -21.71 18.01 16.22
N SER A 20 -22.98 17.74 16.53
CA SER A 20 -23.71 16.56 16.08
C SER A 20 -24.10 16.62 14.59
N GLU A 21 -24.22 17.83 14.02
CA GLU A 21 -24.45 18.02 12.58
C GLU A 21 -23.13 17.93 11.78
N ILE A 22 -22.03 18.40 12.37
CA ILE A 22 -20.68 18.27 11.80
C ILE A 22 -20.17 16.84 11.90
N PHE A 23 -20.45 16.19 13.03
CA PHE A 23 -20.03 14.85 13.35
C PHE A 23 -21.23 14.05 13.89
N PRO A 24 -22.04 13.45 13.01
CA PRO A 24 -23.21 12.69 13.42
C PRO A 24 -22.83 11.64 14.48
N GLU A 25 -23.55 11.66 15.61
CA GLU A 25 -23.48 10.64 16.68
C GLU A 25 -23.74 9.22 16.14
N LYS A 26 -24.42 9.14 14.99
CA LYS A 26 -24.52 7.92 14.19
C LYS A 26 -23.28 7.81 13.32
N LEU A 27 -22.50 6.74 13.55
CA LEU A 27 -21.58 6.17 12.56
C LEU A 27 -22.12 6.44 11.15
N MET A 28 -21.27 6.89 10.22
CA MET A 28 -21.66 6.95 8.81
C MET A 28 -22.42 5.68 8.48
N PRO A 29 -23.57 5.76 7.76
CA PRO A 29 -24.40 4.60 7.49
C PRO A 29 -23.50 3.45 7.04
N VAL A 30 -23.52 2.35 7.78
CA VAL A 30 -22.69 1.20 7.50
C VAL A 30 -23.45 0.36 6.49
N GLY A 31 -22.74 -0.27 5.55
CA GLY A 31 -23.36 -1.32 4.75
C GLY A 31 -24.03 -2.33 5.69
N VAL A 32 -25.24 -2.77 5.36
CA VAL A 32 -25.95 -3.73 6.20
C VAL A 32 -25.11 -5.01 6.28
N PRO A 33 -24.93 -5.63 7.47
CA PRO A 33 -24.32 -6.95 7.54
C PRO A 33 -25.06 -7.88 6.57
N PRO A 34 -24.37 -8.85 5.94
CA PRO A 34 -25.06 -9.94 5.26
C PRO A 34 -26.12 -10.50 6.23
N GLU A 35 -27.35 -10.74 5.75
CA GLU A 35 -28.39 -11.38 6.58
C GLU A 35 -27.79 -12.60 7.26
N LYS A 36 -28.07 -12.75 8.57
CA LYS A 36 -27.60 -13.84 9.43
C LYS A 36 -27.60 -15.16 8.67
N PHE A 37 -26.58 -15.99 8.93
CA PHE A 37 -26.61 -17.42 8.70
C PHE A 37 -28.04 -17.93 8.95
N MET A 38 -28.66 -18.54 7.92
CA MET A 38 -29.89 -19.32 8.15
C MET A 38 -29.61 -20.23 9.35
N GLU A 39 -30.57 -20.34 10.27
CA GLU A 39 -30.50 -21.24 11.43
C GLU A 39 -29.78 -22.53 11.04
N GLU A 40 -28.57 -22.73 11.58
CA GLU A 40 -27.73 -23.86 11.21
C GLU A 40 -28.36 -25.12 11.80
N SER A 41 -29.11 -25.83 10.98
CA SER A 41 -29.40 -27.24 11.19
C SER A 41 -28.07 -28.00 11.18
N PRO A 42 -27.86 -29.01 12.04
CA PRO A 42 -26.65 -29.85 12.05
C PRO A 42 -26.31 -30.51 10.70
N THR A 43 -27.24 -30.50 9.73
CA THR A 43 -27.08 -31.04 8.37
C THR A 43 -26.50 -30.07 7.34
N ASP A 44 -26.29 -28.79 7.66
CA ASP A 44 -25.91 -27.75 6.68
C ASP A 44 -24.39 -27.49 6.57
N VAL A 45 -23.56 -28.31 7.22
CA VAL A 45 -22.09 -28.13 7.34
C VAL A 45 -21.32 -28.11 6.01
N LEU A 46 -21.90 -28.63 4.91
CA LEU A 46 -21.30 -28.63 3.57
C LEU A 46 -21.96 -27.68 2.56
N LYS A 47 -23.02 -26.96 2.94
CA LYS A 47 -23.65 -26.00 2.03
C LYS A 47 -22.76 -24.76 1.90
N LYS A 48 -22.47 -24.37 0.67
CA LYS A 48 -21.81 -23.09 0.40
C LYS A 48 -22.69 -21.97 0.98
N PRO A 49 -22.16 -21.07 1.82
CA PRO A 49 -22.94 -19.98 2.36
C PRO A 49 -23.47 -19.11 1.23
N VAL A 50 -24.79 -18.92 1.18
CA VAL A 50 -25.44 -18.02 0.22
C VAL A 50 -25.49 -16.63 0.83
N TYR A 51 -24.57 -15.77 0.41
CA TYR A 51 -24.56 -14.37 0.84
C TYR A 51 -25.60 -13.58 0.04
N LYS A 52 -26.74 -13.25 0.66
CA LYS A 52 -27.66 -12.26 0.08
C LYS A 52 -27.04 -10.87 0.26
N VAL A 53 -26.54 -10.29 -0.83
CA VAL A 53 -26.15 -8.89 -0.86
C VAL A 53 -27.43 -8.06 -0.90
N LYS A 54 -27.68 -7.25 0.12
CA LYS A 54 -28.78 -6.29 0.09
C LYS A 54 -28.54 -5.33 -1.08
N THR A 55 -29.37 -5.41 -2.12
CA THR A 55 -29.32 -4.49 -3.26
C THR A 55 -29.84 -3.14 -2.81
N VAL A 56 -28.93 -2.19 -2.62
CA VAL A 56 -29.29 -0.77 -2.42
C VAL A 56 -29.55 -0.18 -3.80
N PRO A 57 -30.70 0.48 -4.05
CA PRO A 57 -30.95 1.15 -5.32
C PRO A 57 -29.82 2.12 -5.64
N LYS A 58 -29.34 2.14 -6.90
CA LYS A 58 -28.33 3.11 -7.33
C LYS A 58 -28.85 4.52 -7.07
N GLU A 59 -28.11 5.27 -6.26
CA GLU A 59 -28.51 6.62 -5.90
C GLU A 59 -28.45 7.54 -7.13
N LYS A 60 -29.51 8.32 -7.39
CA LYS A 60 -29.53 9.30 -8.49
C LYS A 60 -28.41 10.32 -8.30
N GLN A 61 -27.82 10.77 -9.41
CA GLN A 61 -26.72 11.74 -9.40
C GLN A 61 -27.18 13.04 -8.75
N LYS A 62 -26.75 13.27 -7.51
CA LYS A 62 -27.09 14.50 -6.78
C LYS A 62 -26.27 15.68 -7.29
N SER A 63 -26.74 16.91 -7.02
CA SER A 63 -26.02 18.14 -7.38
C SER A 63 -24.61 18.17 -6.80
N ILE A 64 -23.69 18.88 -7.45
CA ILE A 64 -22.29 18.95 -7.00
C ILE A 64 -22.18 19.40 -5.53
N HIS A 65 -23.00 20.36 -5.09
CA HIS A 65 -23.05 20.85 -3.71
C HIS A 65 -23.44 19.76 -2.70
N SER A 66 -24.43 18.92 -3.04
CA SER A 66 -24.90 17.85 -2.15
C SER A 66 -23.94 16.66 -2.02
N ARG A 67 -22.91 16.60 -2.89
CA ARG A 67 -21.83 15.61 -2.78
C ARG A 67 -20.80 16.00 -1.72
N TRP A 68 -20.70 17.26 -1.33
CA TRP A 68 -19.72 17.70 -0.35
C TRP A 68 -20.12 17.29 1.07
N TYR A 69 -19.13 16.84 1.83
CA TYR A 69 -19.23 16.72 3.27
C TYR A 69 -18.73 18.02 3.91
N TRP A 70 -19.57 19.07 3.85
CA TRP A 70 -19.24 20.44 4.26
C TRP A 70 -18.54 20.57 5.61
N PRO A 71 -19.02 19.96 6.70
CA PRO A 71 -18.29 19.83 7.96
C PRO A 71 -16.79 19.49 7.86
N PHE A 72 -16.47 18.35 7.24
CA PHE A 72 -15.08 17.90 7.07
C PHE A 72 -14.32 18.78 6.09
N ALA A 73 -14.97 19.19 5.00
CA ALA A 73 -14.35 20.04 3.99
C ALA A 73 -13.93 21.40 4.57
N LEU A 74 -14.82 22.07 5.31
CA LEU A 74 -14.51 23.34 5.97
C LEU A 74 -13.41 23.17 7.01
N GLY A 75 -13.45 22.11 7.83
CA GLY A 75 -12.43 21.83 8.83
C GLY A 75 -11.04 21.62 8.23
N ILE A 76 -10.91 20.78 7.21
CA ILE A 76 -9.62 20.48 6.56
C ILE A 76 -9.11 21.70 5.80
N LEU A 77 -9.94 22.28 4.93
CA LEU A 77 -9.51 23.40 4.08
C LEU A 77 -9.18 24.65 4.91
N SER A 78 -9.87 24.89 6.03
CA SER A 78 -9.51 26.00 6.92
C SER A 78 -8.19 25.75 7.68
N ALA A 79 -7.93 24.53 8.14
CA ALA A 79 -6.65 24.19 8.76
C ALA A 79 -5.48 24.34 7.76
N GLU A 80 -5.66 23.91 6.51
CA GLU A 80 -4.70 24.11 5.43
C GLU A 80 -4.47 25.61 5.14
N ALA A 81 -5.54 26.40 5.05
CA ALA A 81 -5.43 27.85 4.86
C ALA A 81 -4.65 28.54 6.00
N VAL A 82 -4.90 28.13 7.26
CA VAL A 82 -4.17 28.63 8.42
C VAL A 82 -2.70 28.19 8.41
N ALA A 83 -2.40 26.96 7.99
CA ALA A 83 -1.03 26.48 7.83
C ALA A 83 -0.28 27.24 6.72
N ILE A 84 -0.95 27.50 5.58
CA ILE A 84 -0.40 28.33 4.49
C ILE A 84 -0.14 29.75 4.99
N TYR A 85 -1.09 30.35 5.72
CA TYR A 85 -0.89 31.65 6.35
C TYR A 85 0.34 31.65 7.29
N ALA A 86 0.54 30.59 8.08
CA ALA A 86 1.70 30.47 8.95
C ALA A 86 3.03 30.57 8.20
N ILE A 87 3.14 29.90 7.04
CA ILE A 87 4.34 29.89 6.20
C ILE A 87 4.78 31.32 5.82
N PHE A 88 3.83 32.19 5.48
CA PHE A 88 4.15 33.54 5.00
C PHE A 88 4.20 34.59 6.12
N PHE A 89 3.44 34.41 7.20
CA PHE A 89 3.18 35.50 8.16
C PHE A 89 3.58 35.18 9.61
N VAL A 90 4.05 33.97 9.89
CA VAL A 90 4.42 33.55 11.25
C VAL A 90 5.83 32.98 11.27
N LYS A 91 6.76 33.73 11.87
CA LYS A 91 8.15 33.29 12.04
C LYS A 91 8.20 31.96 12.81
N LEU A 92 8.78 30.93 12.18
CA LEU A 92 9.04 29.65 12.83
C LEU A 92 10.31 29.74 13.69
N GLN A 93 10.15 29.69 15.01
CA GLN A 93 11.28 29.63 15.94
C GLN A 93 11.86 28.21 15.98
N LYS A 94 13.18 28.09 16.15
CA LYS A 94 13.87 26.78 16.19
C LYS A 94 13.34 25.84 17.28
N PRO A 95 13.10 26.26 18.54
CA PRO A 95 12.54 25.37 19.56
C PRO A 95 11.14 24.87 19.19
N THR A 96 10.28 25.76 18.68
CA THR A 96 8.94 25.43 18.20
C THR A 96 8.99 24.46 17.02
N ALA A 97 9.95 24.62 16.09
CA ALA A 97 10.15 23.69 14.98
C ALA A 97 10.53 22.28 15.45
N ILE A 98 11.43 22.18 16.42
CA ILE A 98 11.82 20.89 17.01
C ILE A 98 10.62 20.24 17.68
N PHE A 99 9.87 20.99 18.50
CA PHE A 99 8.65 20.50 19.14
C PHE A 99 7.62 20.03 18.10
N MET A 100 7.38 20.84 17.06
CA MET A 100 6.47 20.54 15.96
C MET A 100 6.77 19.18 15.31
N VAL A 101 8.05 18.92 15.00
CA VAL A 101 8.49 17.66 14.39
C VAL A 101 8.35 16.48 15.36
N LEU A 102 8.81 16.62 16.60
CA LEU A 102 8.74 15.53 17.59
C LEU A 102 7.29 15.18 17.93
N TYR A 103 6.43 16.18 18.09
CA TYR A 103 5.01 15.97 18.35
C TYR A 103 4.28 15.41 17.14
N GLY A 104 4.69 15.79 15.92
CA GLY A 104 4.23 15.18 14.68
C GLY A 104 4.58 13.70 14.58
N ILE A 105 5.84 13.32 14.87
CA ILE A 105 6.28 11.92 14.90
C ILE A 105 5.50 11.12 15.95
N LEU A 106 5.31 11.68 17.15
CA LEU A 106 4.50 11.04 18.20
C LEU A 106 3.06 10.78 17.72
N SER A 107 2.44 11.79 17.11
CA SER A 107 1.07 11.70 16.58
C SER A 107 0.96 10.63 15.51
N GLY A 108 1.91 10.61 14.56
CA GLY A 108 2.00 9.59 13.53
C GLY A 108 2.20 8.19 14.08
N LEU A 109 3.13 8.01 15.04
CA LEU A 109 3.34 6.74 15.73
C LEU A 109 2.09 6.24 16.46
N CYS A 110 1.28 7.13 17.03
CA CYS A 110 0.04 6.71 17.69
C CYS A 110 -1.03 6.24 16.68
N ILE A 111 -1.03 6.79 15.47
CA ILE A 111 -1.86 6.28 14.37
C ILE A 111 -1.36 4.92 13.89
N THR A 112 -0.07 4.78 13.61
CA THR A 112 0.48 3.54 13.05
C THR A 112 0.53 2.40 14.08
N ALA A 113 0.94 2.67 15.32
CA ALA A 113 0.96 1.67 16.39
C ALA A 113 -0.45 1.36 16.91
N GLY A 114 -1.25 2.39 17.18
CA GLY A 114 -2.58 2.25 17.75
C GLY A 114 -3.66 1.98 16.72
N TYR A 115 -4.09 3.02 16.01
CA TYR A 115 -5.26 2.99 15.12
C TYR A 115 -5.14 1.87 14.08
N HIS A 116 -3.96 1.76 13.49
CA HIS A 116 -3.66 0.79 12.45
C HIS A 116 -3.33 -0.60 13.01
N ARG A 117 -2.18 -0.78 13.65
CA ARG A 117 -1.66 -2.11 14.01
C ARG A 117 -2.42 -2.76 15.18
N LEU A 118 -2.73 -2.01 16.24
CA LEU A 118 -3.43 -2.51 17.41
C LEU A 118 -4.91 -2.76 17.13
N TRP A 119 -5.67 -1.72 16.79
CA TRP A 119 -7.13 -1.81 16.73
C TRP A 119 -7.65 -2.28 15.36
N ALA A 120 -7.06 -1.85 14.23
CA ALA A 120 -7.54 -2.30 12.92
C ALA A 120 -7.10 -3.73 12.59
N HIS A 121 -5.82 -4.05 12.83
CA HIS A 121 -5.25 -5.34 12.43
C HIS A 121 -5.06 -6.34 13.57
N ARG A 122 -5.14 -5.90 14.82
CA ARG A 122 -4.96 -6.77 16.00
C ARG A 122 -3.62 -7.51 15.94
N SER A 123 -2.57 -6.83 15.49
CA SER A 123 -1.25 -7.45 15.27
C SER A 123 -0.44 -7.61 16.55
N TYR A 124 -0.92 -7.09 17.67
CA TYR A 124 -0.35 -7.29 19.01
C TYR A 124 -1.38 -7.00 20.11
N LYS A 125 -1.01 -7.25 21.37
CA LYS A 125 -1.76 -6.85 22.56
C LYS A 125 -1.02 -5.73 23.30
N ALA A 126 -1.73 -4.70 23.71
CA ALA A 126 -1.17 -3.59 24.49
C ALA A 126 -1.56 -3.72 25.97
N SER A 127 -0.68 -3.28 26.86
CA SER A 127 -1.03 -3.04 28.26
C SER A 127 -1.98 -1.84 28.38
N PHE A 128 -2.71 -1.75 29.49
CA PHE A 128 -3.64 -0.65 29.73
C PHE A 128 -2.98 0.75 29.59
N PRO A 129 -1.78 1.03 30.17
CA PRO A 129 -1.13 2.33 30.00
C PRO A 129 -0.79 2.65 28.54
N LEU A 130 -0.31 1.66 27.78
CA LEU A 130 0.02 1.85 26.37
C LEU A 130 -1.24 2.12 25.54
N GLU A 131 -2.30 1.36 25.78
CA GLU A 131 -3.56 1.52 25.07
C GLU A 131 -4.19 2.90 25.31
N LEU A 132 -4.21 3.35 26.57
CA LEU A 132 -4.69 4.68 26.93
C LEU A 132 -3.84 5.80 26.30
N PHE A 133 -2.52 5.64 26.32
CA PHE A 133 -1.58 6.58 25.69
C PHE A 133 -1.84 6.73 24.19
N LEU A 134 -1.93 5.60 23.47
CA LEU A 134 -2.20 5.57 22.03
C LEU A 134 -3.57 6.18 21.70
N ALA A 135 -4.57 5.96 22.56
CA ALA A 135 -5.92 6.49 22.35
C ALA A 135 -5.97 8.02 22.50
N ILE A 136 -5.25 8.56 23.50
CA ILE A 136 -5.17 10.00 23.77
C ILE A 136 -4.36 10.71 22.67
N PHE A 137 -3.12 10.26 22.43
CA PHE A 137 -2.22 10.97 21.52
C PHE A 137 -2.47 10.64 20.05
N GLY A 138 -3.15 9.52 19.72
CA GLY A 138 -3.61 9.29 18.35
C GLY A 138 -4.72 10.27 17.92
N ALA A 139 -5.54 10.73 18.87
CA ALA A 139 -6.58 11.73 18.60
C ALA A 139 -6.01 13.11 18.22
N SER A 140 -4.73 13.40 18.51
CA SER A 140 -4.09 14.67 18.15
C SER A 140 -3.97 14.87 16.62
N SER A 141 -4.11 13.79 15.84
CA SER A 141 -4.04 13.78 14.38
C SER A 141 -5.33 14.22 13.68
N ILE A 142 -6.44 14.31 14.43
CA ILE A 142 -7.79 14.63 13.92
C ILE A 142 -8.15 13.80 12.67
N GLN A 143 -8.02 12.48 12.77
CA GLN A 143 -8.41 11.53 11.71
C GLN A 143 -9.68 10.74 12.05
N GLY A 144 -10.51 11.26 12.97
CA GLY A 144 -11.69 10.57 13.48
C GLY A 144 -11.40 9.76 14.74
N SER A 145 -12.47 9.28 15.38
CA SER A 145 -12.35 8.38 16.52
C SER A 145 -11.74 7.04 16.10
N ILE A 146 -11.23 6.27 17.07
CA ILE A 146 -10.65 4.94 16.79
C ILE A 146 -11.66 4.07 16.04
N ILE A 147 -12.93 4.06 16.46
CA ILE A 147 -14.00 3.28 15.81
C ILE A 147 -14.15 3.70 14.34
N TRP A 148 -14.24 5.01 14.07
CA TRP A 148 -14.45 5.51 12.72
C TRP A 148 -13.27 5.21 11.79
N TRP A 149 -12.05 5.43 12.28
CA TRP A 149 -10.83 5.20 11.51
C TRP A 149 -10.66 3.71 11.20
N VAL A 150 -10.78 2.85 12.22
CA VAL A 150 -10.63 1.40 12.08
C VAL A 150 -11.70 0.83 11.16
N GLN A 151 -12.93 1.32 11.25
CA GLN A 151 -14.00 0.88 10.35
C GLN A 151 -13.63 1.14 8.89
N ASN A 152 -13.24 2.38 8.54
CA ASN A 152 -12.86 2.71 7.17
C ASN A 152 -11.61 1.94 6.74
N HIS A 153 -10.63 1.72 7.62
CA HIS A 153 -9.45 0.92 7.32
C HIS A 153 -9.77 -0.56 7.07
N ARG A 154 -10.64 -1.18 7.87
CA ARG A 154 -11.13 -2.55 7.64
C ARG A 154 -11.91 -2.66 6.33
N LEU A 155 -12.72 -1.65 6.00
CA LEU A 155 -13.41 -1.58 4.71
C LEU A 155 -12.42 -1.45 3.55
N HIS A 156 -11.38 -0.63 3.70
CA HIS A 156 -10.33 -0.47 2.72
C HIS A 156 -9.68 -1.82 2.40
N HIS A 157 -9.17 -2.57 3.39
CA HIS A 157 -8.60 -3.90 3.14
C HIS A 157 -9.58 -4.91 2.55
N ARG A 158 -10.84 -4.88 2.98
CA ARG A 158 -11.85 -5.85 2.53
C ARG A 158 -12.27 -5.59 1.07
N TYR A 159 -12.30 -4.33 0.69
CA TYR A 159 -12.88 -3.88 -0.58
C TYR A 159 -11.88 -3.14 -1.47
N THR A 160 -10.57 -3.28 -1.21
CA THR A 160 -9.48 -2.56 -1.90
C THR A 160 -9.73 -2.50 -3.40
N ASP A 161 -9.58 -1.31 -3.98
CA ASP A 161 -9.75 -1.07 -5.42
C ASP A 161 -11.16 -1.33 -5.99
N THR A 162 -12.19 -1.33 -5.15
CA THR A 162 -13.60 -1.39 -5.56
C THR A 162 -14.35 -0.13 -5.14
N GLU A 163 -15.58 0.07 -5.63
CA GLU A 163 -16.42 1.20 -5.24
C GLU A 163 -16.77 1.25 -3.74
N ARG A 164 -16.58 0.14 -3.01
CA ARG A 164 -16.80 0.08 -1.56
C ARG A 164 -15.57 0.42 -0.72
N ASP A 165 -14.40 0.53 -1.35
CA ASP A 165 -13.19 1.06 -0.72
C ASP A 165 -13.38 2.56 -0.44
N PRO A 166 -13.32 3.01 0.83
CA PRO A 166 -13.43 4.42 1.15
C PRO A 166 -12.38 5.28 0.44
N TYR A 167 -11.20 4.73 0.15
CA TYR A 167 -10.04 5.44 -0.38
C TYR A 167 -9.72 5.05 -1.82
N ASN A 168 -10.69 4.48 -2.54
CA ASN A 168 -10.48 3.83 -3.84
C ASN A 168 -9.58 4.63 -4.80
N ILE A 169 -8.35 4.17 -5.00
CA ILE A 169 -7.37 4.81 -5.89
C ILE A 169 -7.81 4.81 -7.36
N LYS A 170 -8.70 3.88 -7.77
CA LYS A 170 -9.24 3.84 -9.13
C LYS A 170 -10.16 5.01 -9.46
N ARG A 171 -10.63 5.77 -8.46
CA ARG A 171 -11.33 7.05 -8.65
C ARG A 171 -10.38 8.22 -8.93
N GLY A 172 -9.07 8.00 -8.85
CA GLY A 172 -8.03 8.97 -9.13
C GLY A 172 -7.19 9.31 -7.91
N PHE A 173 -5.93 9.71 -8.17
CA PHE A 173 -4.94 10.04 -7.14
C PHE A 173 -5.46 11.04 -6.10
N TRP A 174 -6.05 12.15 -6.56
CA TRP A 174 -6.56 13.21 -5.68
C TRP A 174 -7.80 12.81 -4.89
N TYR A 175 -8.58 11.85 -5.39
CA TYR A 175 -9.69 11.28 -4.61
C TYR A 175 -9.14 10.48 -3.43
N ALA A 176 -8.20 9.57 -3.66
CA ALA A 176 -7.58 8.77 -2.61
C ALA A 176 -6.77 9.62 -1.61
N HIS A 177 -6.18 10.73 -2.06
CA HIS A 177 -5.44 11.64 -1.18
C HIS A 177 -6.37 12.51 -0.32
N HIS A 178 -7.32 13.22 -0.94
CA HIS A 178 -8.20 14.17 -0.23
C HIS A 178 -9.69 13.98 -0.51
N GLY A 179 -10.07 13.65 -1.73
CA GLY A 179 -11.49 13.65 -2.11
C GLY A 179 -12.38 12.73 -1.26
N TRP A 180 -11.83 11.62 -0.75
CA TRP A 180 -12.58 10.66 0.07
C TRP A 180 -13.18 11.26 1.35
N ILE A 181 -12.52 12.26 1.95
CA ILE A 181 -13.00 12.92 3.17
C ILE A 181 -13.81 14.19 2.86
N LEU A 182 -13.60 14.79 1.69
CA LEU A 182 -14.32 15.97 1.23
C LEU A 182 -15.70 15.64 0.66
N PHE A 183 -15.89 14.44 0.12
CA PHE A 183 -17.13 14.02 -0.53
C PHE A 183 -17.87 12.95 0.28
N ARG A 184 -19.20 13.07 0.36
CA ARG A 184 -20.07 12.04 0.90
C ARG A 184 -20.02 10.80 0.00
N ARG A 185 -19.92 9.63 0.63
CA ARG A 185 -20.12 8.34 -0.04
C ARG A 185 -21.59 8.13 -0.34
N LYS A 186 -21.88 7.49 -1.47
CA LYS A 186 -23.26 7.10 -1.80
C LYS A 186 -23.68 5.90 -0.96
N GLU A 187 -24.98 5.74 -0.77
CA GLU A 187 -25.50 4.64 0.05
C GLU A 187 -25.19 3.25 -0.52
N ASP A 188 -25.17 3.11 -1.85
CA ASP A 188 -24.84 1.87 -2.55
C ASP A 188 -23.34 1.52 -2.54
N GLU A 189 -22.50 2.48 -2.14
CA GLU A 189 -21.06 2.35 -1.99
C GLU A 189 -20.65 1.97 -0.57
N LEU A 190 -21.58 1.87 0.37
CA LEU A 190 -21.29 1.56 1.77
C LEU A 190 -20.95 0.07 1.94
N GLY A 191 -19.79 -0.19 2.54
CA GLY A 191 -19.36 -1.54 2.90
C GLY A 191 -19.68 -1.91 4.35
N TYR A 192 -19.61 -3.20 4.65
CA TYR A 192 -19.71 -3.73 6.02
C TYR A 192 -18.36 -4.21 6.54
N ALA A 193 -18.01 -3.80 7.75
CA ALA A 193 -16.89 -4.30 8.54
C ALA A 193 -17.43 -4.70 9.93
N ASP A 194 -16.96 -5.83 10.46
CA ASP A 194 -17.24 -6.20 11.84
C ASP A 194 -16.45 -5.29 12.78
N MET A 195 -17.12 -4.76 13.81
CA MET A 195 -16.60 -3.80 14.79
C MET A 195 -16.87 -4.27 16.23
N THR A 196 -17.34 -5.51 16.41
CA THR A 196 -17.78 -6.06 17.70
C THR A 196 -16.67 -6.00 18.75
N ASP A 197 -15.43 -6.27 18.34
CA ASP A 197 -14.26 -6.22 19.20
C ASP A 197 -13.95 -4.80 19.72
N LEU A 198 -14.15 -3.76 18.90
CA LEU A 198 -13.95 -2.38 19.33
C LEU A 198 -15.04 -1.89 20.27
N HIS A 199 -16.29 -2.28 20.03
CA HIS A 199 -17.40 -1.94 20.93
C HIS A 199 -17.30 -2.63 22.30
N ALA A 200 -16.61 -3.77 22.38
CA ALA A 200 -16.30 -4.42 23.64
C ALA A 200 -15.13 -3.76 24.40
N ASN A 201 -14.31 -2.94 23.73
CA ASN A 201 -13.14 -2.32 24.33
C ASN A 201 -13.49 -1.00 25.03
N LYS A 202 -13.33 -0.97 26.36
CA LYS A 202 -13.69 0.17 27.21
C LYS A 202 -12.89 1.44 26.90
N ILE A 203 -11.61 1.34 26.54
CA ILE A 203 -10.79 2.51 26.21
C ILE A 203 -11.24 3.08 24.86
N VAL A 204 -11.50 2.23 23.88
CA VAL A 204 -11.99 2.66 22.56
C VAL A 204 -13.35 3.33 22.65
N VAL A 205 -14.28 2.76 23.43
CA VAL A 205 -15.60 3.37 23.67
C VAL A 205 -15.49 4.68 24.46
N TRP A 206 -14.62 4.73 25.48
CA TRP A 206 -14.33 5.98 26.19
C TRP A 206 -13.79 7.05 25.24
N GLN A 207 -12.79 6.70 24.42
CA GLN A 207 -12.20 7.63 23.45
C GLN A 207 -13.24 8.12 22.44
N TYR A 208 -14.14 7.25 21.99
CA TYR A 208 -15.25 7.62 21.13
C TYR A 208 -16.17 8.66 21.79
N ASN A 209 -16.60 8.41 23.03
CA ASN A 209 -17.52 9.28 23.76
C ASN A 209 -16.92 10.66 24.09
N TYR A 210 -15.60 10.73 24.28
CA TYR A 210 -14.89 11.96 24.62
C TYR A 210 -14.00 12.48 23.48
N TYR A 211 -14.18 11.98 22.26
CA TYR A 211 -13.26 12.20 21.14
C TYR A 211 -12.98 13.68 20.91
N PHE A 212 -14.00 14.51 20.78
CA PHE A 212 -13.82 15.94 20.50
C PHE A 212 -13.06 16.67 21.59
N PHE A 213 -13.29 16.31 22.86
CA PHE A 213 -12.57 16.90 23.98
C PHE A 213 -11.09 16.49 23.96
N ILE A 214 -10.81 15.20 23.84
CA ILE A 214 -9.44 14.67 23.77
C ILE A 214 -8.71 15.24 22.56
N CYS A 215 -9.37 15.26 21.41
CA CYS A 215 -8.89 15.82 20.15
C CYS A 215 -8.54 17.30 20.31
N ALA A 216 -9.46 18.15 20.77
CA ALA A 216 -9.19 19.58 20.94
C ALA A 216 -8.05 19.84 21.94
N LEU A 217 -8.04 19.09 23.04
CA LEU A 217 -7.00 19.20 24.06
C LEU A 217 -5.62 18.83 23.52
N THR A 218 -5.49 17.69 22.83
CA THR A 218 -4.19 17.19 22.38
C THR A 218 -3.71 17.82 21.07
N SER A 219 -4.60 18.12 20.13
CA SER A 219 -4.23 18.68 18.83
C SER A 219 -4.00 20.18 18.83
N LEU A 220 -4.72 20.94 19.67
CA LEU A 220 -4.67 22.41 19.67
C LEU A 220 -4.14 22.96 20.99
N VAL A 221 -4.78 22.62 22.11
CA VAL A 221 -4.49 23.27 23.41
C VAL A 221 -3.09 22.90 23.90
N LEU A 222 -2.78 21.62 24.01
CA LEU A 222 -1.51 21.11 24.52
C LEU A 222 -0.30 21.67 23.77
N PRO A 223 -0.20 21.57 22.42
CA PRO A 223 0.93 22.13 21.70
C PRO A 223 1.02 23.66 21.82
N THR A 224 -0.12 24.37 21.78
CA THR A 224 -0.13 25.83 21.93
C THR A 224 0.37 26.26 23.31
N VAL A 225 -0.16 25.64 24.36
CA VAL A 225 0.18 25.95 25.75
C VAL A 225 1.62 25.53 26.05
N PHE A 226 2.07 24.38 25.58
CA PHE A 226 3.46 23.93 25.77
C PHE A 226 4.44 24.91 25.13
N CYS A 227 4.25 25.27 23.86
CA CYS A 227 5.10 26.26 23.21
C CYS A 227 5.01 27.64 23.88
N GLY A 228 3.81 28.06 24.30
CA GLY A 228 3.59 29.34 24.96
C GLY A 228 4.26 29.46 26.33
N MET A 229 4.03 28.48 27.21
CA MET A 229 4.50 28.50 28.59
C MET A 229 5.96 28.03 28.73
N VAL A 230 6.39 27.02 27.94
CA VAL A 230 7.72 26.42 28.08
C VAL A 230 8.73 27.04 27.11
N LEU A 231 8.30 27.37 25.88
CA LEU A 231 9.19 27.91 24.84
C LEU A 231 9.03 29.43 24.63
N GLY A 232 8.08 30.07 25.33
CA GLY A 232 7.81 31.50 25.20
C GLY A 232 7.19 31.91 23.85
N ASP A 233 6.61 30.97 23.10
CA ASP A 233 6.15 31.18 21.72
C ASP A 233 4.69 30.76 21.53
N TRP A 234 3.76 31.56 22.07
CA TRP A 234 2.31 31.31 21.95
C TRP A 234 1.82 31.30 20.50
N LYS A 235 2.30 32.27 19.70
CA LYS A 235 1.92 32.40 18.29
C LYS A 235 2.45 31.21 17.49
N GLY A 236 3.74 30.86 17.63
CA GLY A 236 4.29 29.69 16.96
C GLY A 236 3.68 28.37 17.47
N GLY A 237 3.34 28.29 18.76
CA GLY A 237 2.63 27.16 19.34
C GLY A 237 1.32 26.84 18.63
N PHE A 238 0.49 27.86 18.40
CA PHE A 238 -0.78 27.69 17.70
C PHE A 238 -0.59 27.42 16.20
N TYR A 239 0.14 28.28 15.49
CA TYR A 239 0.24 28.18 14.03
C TYR A 239 1.09 26.99 13.58
N TRP A 240 2.24 26.76 14.22
CA TRP A 240 3.18 25.70 13.84
C TRP A 240 2.97 24.42 14.64
N GLY A 241 3.04 24.49 15.97
CA GLY A 241 2.94 23.32 16.85
C GLY A 241 1.58 22.61 16.81
N ALA A 242 0.50 23.38 16.71
CA ALA A 242 -0.86 22.87 16.57
C ALA A 242 -1.23 22.68 15.08
N VAL A 243 -1.50 23.76 14.34
CA VAL A 243 -2.20 23.67 13.05
C VAL A 243 -1.32 23.14 11.91
N ALA A 244 -0.13 23.71 11.66
CA ALA A 244 0.72 23.23 10.56
C ALA A 244 1.19 21.77 10.78
N ARG A 245 1.51 21.41 12.03
CA ARG A 245 1.81 20.03 12.43
C ARG A 245 0.64 19.08 12.16
N LEU A 246 -0.59 19.49 12.47
CA LEU A 246 -1.79 18.72 12.17
C LEU A 246 -1.90 18.46 10.66
N VAL A 247 -1.83 19.51 9.86
CA VAL A 247 -1.90 19.42 8.40
C VAL A 247 -0.80 18.50 7.88
N GLY A 248 0.45 18.66 8.33
CA GLY A 248 1.56 17.79 7.95
C GLY A 248 1.31 16.31 8.24
N VAL A 249 0.82 15.98 9.44
CA VAL A 249 0.48 14.59 9.81
C VAL A 249 -0.65 14.03 8.93
N GLN A 250 -1.66 14.83 8.62
CA GLN A 250 -2.76 14.42 7.73
C GLN A 250 -2.25 14.16 6.31
N GLN A 251 -1.47 15.07 5.72
CA GLN A 251 -0.90 14.89 4.37
C GLN A 251 -0.02 13.64 4.30
N ILE A 252 0.82 13.41 5.31
CA ILE A 252 1.64 12.21 5.41
C ILE A 252 0.77 10.95 5.45
N THR A 253 -0.31 10.95 6.23
CA THR A 253 -1.19 9.79 6.34
C THR A 253 -1.95 9.55 5.03
N PHE A 254 -2.42 10.61 4.37
CA PHE A 254 -3.12 10.52 3.09
C PHE A 254 -2.22 10.05 1.94
N CYS A 255 -0.90 10.24 2.03
CA CYS A 255 0.04 9.61 1.10
C CYS A 255 -0.02 8.08 1.14
N VAL A 256 -0.41 7.45 2.26
CA VAL A 256 -0.56 5.99 2.31
C VAL A 256 -1.68 5.55 1.36
N ASN A 257 -2.81 6.26 1.35
CA ASN A 257 -3.93 5.98 0.46
C ASN A 257 -3.64 6.28 -1.02
N SER A 258 -2.85 7.33 -1.30
CA SER A 258 -2.60 7.77 -2.68
C SER A 258 -1.25 7.30 -3.23
N VAL A 259 -0.15 7.77 -2.65
CA VAL A 259 1.22 7.49 -3.09
C VAL A 259 1.52 6.00 -2.99
N ALA A 260 1.19 5.35 -1.86
CA ALA A 260 1.48 3.93 -1.68
C ALA A 260 0.60 3.00 -2.54
N HIS A 261 -0.48 3.51 -3.14
CA HIS A 261 -1.29 2.82 -4.15
C HIS A 261 -0.93 3.19 -5.60
N THR A 262 0.05 4.07 -5.81
CA THR A 262 0.43 4.57 -7.14
C THR A 262 1.88 4.29 -7.49
N PHE A 263 2.80 4.50 -6.55
CA PHE A 263 4.24 4.48 -6.80
C PHE A 263 4.95 3.43 -5.95
N GLY A 264 5.81 2.62 -6.58
CA GLY A 264 6.63 1.63 -5.89
C GLY A 264 6.66 0.29 -6.61
N THR A 265 6.95 -0.76 -5.86
CA THR A 265 7.05 -2.15 -6.37
C THR A 265 5.98 -3.05 -5.76
N GLN A 266 5.71 -4.19 -6.39
CA GLN A 266 4.74 -5.18 -5.92
C GLN A 266 5.44 -6.54 -5.69
N PRO A 267 6.30 -6.65 -4.67
CA PRO A 267 7.13 -7.83 -4.48
C PRO A 267 6.38 -9.05 -3.94
N TYR A 268 5.14 -8.91 -3.43
CA TYR A 268 4.39 -10.00 -2.80
C TYR A 268 3.11 -10.38 -3.55
N SER A 269 2.42 -9.42 -4.16
CA SER A 269 1.13 -9.60 -4.83
C SER A 269 0.89 -8.43 -5.80
N ASP A 270 0.36 -8.66 -6.99
CA ASP A 270 -0.03 -7.63 -7.96
C ASP A 270 -1.53 -7.67 -8.32
N GLU A 271 -2.32 -8.40 -7.54
CA GLU A 271 -3.78 -8.52 -7.67
C GLU A 271 -4.52 -7.23 -7.28
N GLN A 272 -3.92 -6.41 -6.43
CA GLN A 272 -4.43 -5.11 -5.98
C GLN A 272 -3.35 -4.03 -6.21
N THR A 273 -3.70 -2.75 -6.13
CA THR A 273 -2.81 -1.61 -6.38
C THR A 273 -1.75 -1.25 -5.32
N PRO A 274 -1.78 -1.68 -4.04
CA PRO A 274 -0.77 -1.35 -3.04
C PRO A 274 0.66 -1.66 -3.49
N ARG A 275 1.60 -0.76 -3.18
CA ARG A 275 3.02 -0.83 -3.57
C ARG A 275 3.95 -0.56 -2.39
N ASP A 276 5.09 -1.22 -2.42
CA ASP A 276 6.20 -0.96 -1.51
C ASP A 276 7.07 0.18 -2.05
N ASN A 277 7.30 1.19 -1.22
CA ASN A 277 8.18 2.32 -1.49
C ASN A 277 8.92 2.75 -0.20
N TRP A 278 10.25 2.65 -0.20
CA TRP A 278 11.06 2.96 0.97
C TRP A 278 11.09 4.47 1.31
N ILE A 279 10.96 5.36 0.32
CA ILE A 279 10.84 6.81 0.55
C ILE A 279 9.52 7.11 1.25
N THR A 280 8.43 6.51 0.77
CA THR A 280 7.14 6.56 1.47
C THR A 280 7.27 5.98 2.88
N GLY A 281 8.04 4.90 3.06
CA GLY A 281 8.33 4.32 4.37
C GLY A 281 8.95 5.31 5.37
N ILE A 282 9.92 6.12 4.92
CA ILE A 282 10.51 7.19 5.75
C ILE A 282 9.46 8.23 6.14
N VAL A 283 8.74 8.75 5.15
CA VAL A 283 7.76 9.84 5.35
C VAL A 283 6.61 9.40 6.24
N THR A 284 6.18 8.15 6.12
CA THR A 284 4.99 7.59 6.79
C THR A 284 5.33 6.72 8.00
N LEU A 285 6.55 6.83 8.55
CA LEU A 285 6.97 6.10 9.76
C LEU A 285 6.86 4.57 9.65
N GLY A 286 6.96 4.03 8.43
CA GLY A 286 6.91 2.60 8.11
C GLY A 286 5.75 2.15 7.23
N GLU A 287 4.74 2.98 7.00
CA GLU A 287 3.53 2.59 6.27
C GLU A 287 3.70 2.48 4.75
N GLY A 288 4.87 2.87 4.22
CA GLY A 288 5.19 2.80 2.79
C GLY A 288 5.48 1.40 2.23
N TYR A 289 5.64 0.37 3.07
CA TYR A 289 5.71 -1.03 2.61
C TYR A 289 4.29 -1.61 2.45
N HIS A 290 3.52 -0.95 1.59
CA HIS A 290 2.07 -1.12 1.53
C HIS A 290 1.65 -2.39 0.77
N ASN A 291 2.48 -2.88 -0.15
CA ASN A 291 2.24 -4.17 -0.81
C ASN A 291 2.38 -5.32 0.17
N PHE A 292 3.41 -5.29 1.03
CA PHE A 292 3.54 -6.26 2.11
C PHE A 292 2.34 -6.19 3.06
N HIS A 293 1.99 -4.98 3.48
CA HIS A 293 0.92 -4.74 4.43
C HIS A 293 -0.43 -5.31 3.94
N HIS A 294 -0.81 -5.04 2.69
CA HIS A 294 -2.06 -5.58 2.14
C HIS A 294 -2.03 -7.09 1.93
N ALA A 295 -0.88 -7.67 1.59
CA ALA A 295 -0.74 -9.11 1.44
C ALA A 295 -0.78 -9.85 2.79
N PHE A 296 -0.25 -9.24 3.86
CA PHE A 296 -0.10 -9.86 5.18
C PHE A 296 -0.55 -8.93 6.34
N PRO A 297 -1.83 -8.52 6.38
CA PRO A 297 -2.29 -7.39 7.20
C PRO A 297 -2.19 -7.60 8.72
N ASN A 298 -2.11 -8.85 9.18
CA ASN A 298 -2.01 -9.17 10.62
C ASN A 298 -0.55 -9.26 11.11
N ASP A 299 0.46 -9.06 10.26
CA ASP A 299 1.85 -8.91 10.71
C ASP A 299 2.02 -7.53 11.35
N TYR A 300 2.69 -7.46 12.51
CA TYR A 300 2.93 -6.19 13.20
C TYR A 300 3.93 -5.30 12.44
N ARG A 301 4.60 -5.82 11.41
CA ARG A 301 5.57 -5.12 10.57
C ARG A 301 4.93 -4.82 9.23
N ASN A 302 5.12 -3.61 8.73
CA ASN A 302 4.92 -3.35 7.31
C ASN A 302 6.25 -3.57 6.57
N GLY A 303 7.34 -3.03 7.13
CA GLY A 303 8.69 -3.33 6.66
C GLY A 303 9.18 -4.67 7.20
N VAL A 304 8.94 -5.77 6.47
CA VAL A 304 9.22 -7.13 6.96
C VAL A 304 10.70 -7.42 7.22
N ARG A 305 11.62 -6.79 6.47
CA ARG A 305 13.07 -6.99 6.63
C ARG A 305 13.58 -6.13 7.77
N TRP A 306 14.68 -6.55 8.38
CA TRP A 306 15.25 -5.81 9.52
C TRP A 306 15.68 -4.37 9.13
N TYR A 307 16.15 -4.19 7.89
CA TYR A 307 16.59 -2.91 7.33
C TYR A 307 15.47 -2.11 6.63
N ASP A 308 14.27 -2.69 6.46
CA ASP A 308 13.14 -1.93 5.94
C ASP A 308 12.77 -0.86 6.99
N ILE A 309 12.84 0.42 6.60
CA ILE A 309 12.62 1.59 7.48
C ILE A 309 11.16 1.63 7.94
N ASP A 310 10.90 1.04 9.10
CA ASP A 310 9.61 0.98 9.75
C ASP A 310 9.80 1.36 11.21
N LEU A 311 9.66 2.66 11.48
CA LEU A 311 9.88 3.23 12.81
C LEU A 311 8.88 2.64 13.82
N THR A 312 7.65 2.40 13.36
CA THR A 312 6.58 1.80 14.18
C THR A 312 6.92 0.38 14.59
N LYS A 313 7.49 -0.44 13.69
CA LYS A 313 7.99 -1.79 14.01
C LYS A 313 9.02 -1.74 15.13
N TRP A 314 9.98 -0.82 15.05
CA TRP A 314 11.03 -0.71 16.07
C TRP A 314 10.49 -0.16 17.39
N ALA A 315 9.57 0.81 17.34
CA ALA A 315 8.88 1.30 18.53
C ALA A 315 8.08 0.18 19.22
N LEU A 316 7.30 -0.61 18.49
CA LEU A 316 6.55 -1.74 19.03
C LEU A 316 7.46 -2.83 19.60
N TRP A 317 8.58 -3.14 18.94
CA TRP A 317 9.58 -4.06 19.48
C TRP A 317 10.16 -3.57 20.81
N LEU A 318 10.49 -2.27 20.92
CA LEU A 318 10.94 -1.68 22.18
C LEU A 318 9.85 -1.75 23.26
N MET A 319 8.59 -1.44 22.92
CA MET A 319 7.47 -1.55 23.85
C MET A 319 7.25 -3.00 24.32
N GLU A 320 7.53 -4.00 23.48
CA GLU A 320 7.53 -5.40 23.88
C GLU A 320 8.64 -5.71 24.90
N GLN A 321 9.86 -5.19 24.69
CA GLN A 321 10.95 -5.34 25.67
C GLN A 321 10.64 -4.68 27.02
N LEU A 322 9.87 -3.59 27.01
CA LEU A 322 9.41 -2.89 28.20
C LEU A 322 8.16 -3.53 28.85
N GLY A 323 7.63 -4.62 28.30
CA GLY A 323 6.41 -5.29 28.79
C GLY A 323 5.12 -4.50 28.55
N LEU A 324 5.15 -3.45 27.72
CA LEU A 324 4.00 -2.63 27.37
C LEU A 324 3.22 -3.17 26.16
N ALA A 325 3.89 -3.91 25.28
CA ALA A 325 3.29 -4.66 24.18
C ALA A 325 3.59 -6.16 24.35
N GLN A 326 2.70 -7.01 23.85
CA GLN A 326 2.83 -8.47 23.91
C GLN A 326 2.32 -9.10 22.62
N GLU A 327 2.79 -10.31 22.32
CA GLU A 327 2.33 -11.12 21.19
C GLU A 327 2.45 -10.38 19.85
N LEU A 328 3.61 -9.78 19.55
CA LEU A 328 3.87 -9.16 18.25
C LEU A 328 3.76 -10.21 17.12
N LYS A 329 2.63 -10.22 16.41
CA LYS A 329 2.30 -11.26 15.42
C LYS A 329 3.16 -11.13 14.18
N ARG A 330 3.74 -12.24 13.74
CA ARG A 330 4.52 -12.31 12.50
C ARG A 330 3.90 -13.33 11.57
N PHE A 331 3.73 -12.98 10.31
CA PHE A 331 3.29 -13.93 9.30
C PHE A 331 4.38 -14.99 9.07
N PRO A 332 4.03 -16.27 8.83
CA PRO A 332 5.03 -17.32 8.65
C PRO A 332 5.97 -17.00 7.49
N ARG A 333 7.28 -17.11 7.74
CA ARG A 333 8.34 -16.73 6.78
C ARG A 333 8.16 -17.45 5.44
N ASN A 334 7.77 -18.73 5.45
CA ASN A 334 7.58 -19.51 4.24
C ASN A 334 6.47 -18.95 3.34
N GLU A 335 5.35 -18.51 3.92
CA GLU A 335 4.23 -17.93 3.15
C GLU A 335 4.62 -16.59 2.52
N ILE A 336 5.38 -15.76 3.25
CA ILE A 336 5.95 -14.53 2.69
C ILE A 336 6.90 -14.86 1.52
N MET A 337 7.72 -15.91 1.65
CA MET A 337 8.62 -16.33 0.57
C MET A 337 7.87 -16.89 -0.64
N LYS A 338 6.77 -17.61 -0.45
CA LYS A 338 5.91 -18.08 -1.55
C LYS A 338 5.37 -16.91 -2.38
N GLY A 339 4.84 -15.87 -1.74
CA GLY A 339 4.37 -14.66 -2.44
C GLY A 339 5.49 -14.01 -3.27
N ARG A 340 6.69 -13.86 -2.67
CA ARG A 340 7.85 -13.33 -3.40
C ARG A 340 8.32 -14.22 -4.56
N ALA A 341 8.30 -15.54 -4.37
CA ALA A 341 8.70 -16.49 -5.40
C ALA A 341 7.72 -16.45 -6.58
N ALA A 342 6.42 -16.41 -6.30
CA ALA A 342 5.37 -16.28 -7.31
C ALA A 342 5.54 -15.01 -8.15
N MET A 343 5.73 -13.85 -7.49
CA MET A 343 5.96 -12.58 -8.21
C MET A 343 7.26 -12.58 -9.02
N LYS A 344 8.34 -13.18 -8.51
CA LYS A 344 9.59 -13.33 -9.28
C LYS A 344 9.39 -14.20 -10.52
N LEU A 345 8.73 -15.35 -10.39
CA LEU A 345 8.45 -16.24 -11.50
C LEU A 345 7.59 -15.53 -12.55
N LYS A 346 6.47 -14.92 -12.13
CA LYS A 346 5.57 -14.15 -13.01
C LYS A 346 6.31 -13.05 -13.76
N ASN A 347 7.19 -12.30 -13.10
CA ASN A 347 7.99 -11.25 -13.73
C ASN A 347 9.06 -11.82 -14.68
N ALA A 348 9.70 -12.93 -14.32
CA ALA A 348 10.65 -13.62 -15.19
C ALA A 348 9.97 -14.14 -16.46
N GLU A 349 8.78 -14.73 -16.36
CA GLU A 349 7.98 -15.16 -17.51
C GLU A 349 7.56 -13.97 -18.39
N LYS A 350 7.11 -12.86 -17.79
CA LYS A 350 6.80 -11.62 -18.52
C LYS A 350 8.00 -11.08 -19.27
N PHE A 351 9.19 -11.12 -18.65
CA PHE A 351 10.43 -10.70 -19.27
C PHE A 351 10.82 -11.65 -20.41
N ALA A 352 10.81 -12.96 -20.18
CA ALA A 352 11.13 -13.97 -21.18
C ALA A 352 10.26 -13.84 -22.43
N LYS A 353 8.95 -13.56 -22.29
CA LYS A 353 8.04 -13.33 -23.44
C LYS A 353 8.42 -12.13 -24.33
N ARG A 354 9.27 -11.21 -23.86
CA ARG A 354 9.75 -10.05 -24.63
C ARG A 354 11.10 -10.31 -25.30
N VAL A 355 11.75 -11.42 -24.99
CA VAL A 355 13.05 -11.79 -25.53
C VAL A 355 12.83 -12.64 -26.79
N ASN A 356 13.54 -12.32 -27.87
CA ASN A 356 13.54 -13.15 -29.07
C ASN A 356 14.48 -14.34 -28.87
N TYR A 357 13.92 -15.55 -28.81
CA TYR A 357 14.69 -16.80 -28.73
C TYR A 357 14.89 -17.50 -30.09
N GLY A 358 14.47 -16.87 -31.18
CA GLY A 358 14.41 -17.46 -32.52
C GLY A 358 13.15 -18.29 -32.75
N THR A 359 13.10 -18.97 -33.90
CA THR A 359 11.99 -19.83 -34.28
C THR A 359 11.81 -20.98 -33.26
N PRO A 360 10.57 -21.22 -32.75
CA PRO A 360 10.26 -22.34 -31.89
C PRO A 360 10.67 -23.68 -32.49
N VAL A 361 11.08 -24.63 -31.64
CA VAL A 361 11.64 -25.93 -32.09
C VAL A 361 10.64 -26.76 -32.89
N ASP A 362 9.36 -26.66 -32.54
CA ASP A 362 8.21 -27.29 -33.18
C ASP A 362 7.83 -26.65 -34.53
N GLU A 363 8.32 -25.45 -34.81
CA GLU A 363 8.14 -24.75 -36.10
C GLU A 363 9.34 -24.89 -37.03
N LEU A 364 10.42 -25.54 -36.59
CA LEU A 364 11.62 -25.71 -37.40
C LEU A 364 11.40 -26.71 -38.54
N PRO A 365 11.88 -26.42 -39.77
CA PRO A 365 11.93 -27.41 -40.83
C PRO A 365 12.78 -28.62 -40.42
N MET A 366 12.28 -29.80 -40.75
CA MET A 366 12.95 -31.07 -40.48
C MET A 366 13.72 -31.52 -41.72
N TYR A 367 14.96 -31.96 -41.52
CA TYR A 367 15.85 -32.43 -42.59
C TYR A 367 16.35 -33.82 -42.26
N THR A 368 16.26 -34.74 -43.20
CA THR A 368 17.03 -35.98 -43.16
C THR A 368 18.53 -35.69 -43.34
N ALA A 369 19.38 -36.63 -42.93
CA ALA A 369 20.83 -36.51 -43.13
C ALA A 369 21.21 -36.30 -44.62
N SER A 370 20.50 -36.95 -45.54
CA SER A 370 20.72 -36.81 -46.98
C SER A 370 20.36 -35.41 -47.50
N GLU A 371 19.24 -34.85 -47.04
CA GLU A 371 18.82 -33.49 -47.42
C GLU A 371 19.79 -32.43 -46.86
N PHE A 372 20.24 -32.59 -45.62
CA PHE A 372 21.28 -31.73 -45.03
C PHE A 372 22.57 -31.74 -45.87
N VAL A 373 23.03 -32.93 -46.28
CA VAL A 373 24.24 -33.07 -47.11
C VAL A 373 24.04 -32.41 -48.48
N ALA A 374 22.86 -32.54 -49.10
CA ALA A 374 22.55 -31.88 -50.36
C ALA A 374 22.55 -30.34 -50.24
N GLU A 375 21.96 -29.78 -49.17
CA GLU A 375 21.99 -28.34 -48.90
C GLU A 375 23.41 -27.78 -48.76
N VAL A 376 24.31 -28.52 -48.11
CA VAL A 376 25.71 -28.09 -47.91
C VAL A 376 26.55 -28.28 -49.17
N LYS A 377 26.48 -29.46 -49.81
CA LYS A 377 27.38 -29.82 -50.93
C LYS A 377 26.91 -29.31 -52.28
N GLU A 378 25.62 -29.36 -52.55
CA GLU A 378 25.06 -29.01 -53.86
C GLU A 378 24.60 -27.55 -53.89
N ARG A 379 23.95 -27.08 -52.82
CA ARG A 379 23.43 -25.70 -52.71
C ARG A 379 24.39 -24.74 -52.02
N GLY A 380 25.54 -25.23 -51.56
CA GLY A 380 26.64 -24.42 -51.03
C GLY A 380 26.38 -23.75 -49.68
N ARG A 381 25.30 -24.12 -48.97
CA ARG A 381 24.90 -23.54 -47.68
C ARG A 381 26.01 -23.71 -46.63
N LYS A 382 26.23 -22.68 -45.81
CA LYS A 382 27.21 -22.73 -44.71
C LYS A 382 26.56 -23.24 -43.43
N TRP A 383 26.12 -24.49 -43.46
CA TRP A 383 25.43 -25.10 -42.33
C TRP A 383 26.33 -26.00 -41.51
N LEU A 384 26.09 -26.06 -40.21
CA LEU A 384 26.66 -27.05 -39.30
C LEU A 384 25.59 -27.57 -38.35
N VAL A 385 25.85 -28.71 -37.70
CA VAL A 385 24.91 -29.33 -36.75
C VAL A 385 25.45 -29.21 -35.33
N ILE A 386 24.59 -28.85 -34.37
CA ILE A 386 24.87 -28.90 -32.94
C ILE A 386 23.62 -29.43 -32.24
N GLU A 387 23.75 -30.48 -31.44
CA GLU A 387 22.66 -31.11 -30.68
C GLU A 387 21.45 -31.48 -31.56
N GLY A 388 21.71 -31.91 -32.79
CA GLY A 388 20.67 -32.26 -33.77
C GLY A 388 19.98 -31.06 -34.44
N PHE A 389 20.39 -29.82 -34.14
CA PHE A 389 19.88 -28.61 -34.80
C PHE A 389 20.84 -28.11 -35.87
N ILE A 390 20.29 -27.59 -36.95
CA ILE A 390 21.03 -27.04 -38.08
C ILE A 390 21.15 -25.52 -37.89
N TYR A 391 22.38 -25.02 -38.00
CA TYR A 391 22.70 -23.60 -37.88
C TYR A 391 23.34 -23.08 -39.15
N ASN A 392 22.77 -22.03 -39.74
CA ASN A 392 23.39 -21.25 -40.81
C ASN A 392 24.39 -20.26 -40.22
N VAL A 393 25.68 -20.51 -40.46
CA VAL A 393 26.77 -19.71 -39.91
C VAL A 393 27.42 -18.78 -40.94
N GLU A 394 26.82 -18.63 -42.13
CA GLU A 394 27.38 -17.84 -43.24
C GLU A 394 27.84 -16.44 -42.81
N ASP A 395 26.94 -15.68 -42.18
CA ASP A 395 27.25 -14.33 -41.70
C ASP A 395 28.16 -14.32 -40.47
N PHE A 396 28.20 -15.42 -39.70
CA PHE A 396 28.92 -15.49 -38.44
C PHE A 396 30.38 -15.93 -38.55
N ILE A 397 30.77 -16.59 -39.66
CA ILE A 397 32.13 -17.14 -39.84
C ILE A 397 33.22 -16.12 -39.51
N ASN A 398 33.12 -14.89 -40.05
CA ASN A 398 34.14 -13.86 -39.86
C ASN A 398 34.01 -13.10 -38.53
N MET A 399 32.87 -13.24 -37.84
CA MET A 399 32.60 -12.62 -36.54
C MET A 399 32.96 -13.52 -35.36
N HIS A 400 33.24 -14.81 -35.60
CA HIS A 400 33.55 -15.75 -34.55
C HIS A 400 34.83 -15.35 -33.79
N PRO A 401 34.80 -15.15 -32.44
CA PRO A 401 35.94 -14.65 -31.68
C PRO A 401 37.19 -15.54 -31.72
N GLY A 402 37.01 -16.86 -31.88
CA GLY A 402 38.11 -17.81 -32.06
C GLY A 402 38.69 -17.85 -33.48
N GLY A 403 38.22 -16.96 -34.36
CA GLY A 403 38.63 -16.86 -35.75
C GLY A 403 37.83 -17.74 -36.71
N PRO A 404 37.85 -17.40 -38.02
CA PRO A 404 36.99 -18.02 -39.03
C PRO A 404 37.37 -19.47 -39.37
N LYS A 405 38.62 -19.87 -39.14
CA LYS A 405 39.10 -21.23 -39.47
C LYS A 405 38.35 -22.31 -38.70
N LEU A 406 38.01 -22.05 -37.44
CA LEU A 406 37.30 -23.00 -36.57
C LEU A 406 35.86 -23.25 -37.02
N ILE A 407 35.18 -22.22 -37.55
CA ILE A 407 33.83 -22.39 -38.08
C ILE A 407 33.88 -23.03 -39.47
N LYS A 408 34.80 -22.60 -40.33
CA LYS A 408 34.95 -23.16 -41.68
C LYS A 408 35.22 -24.66 -41.67
N SER A 409 35.99 -25.16 -40.69
CA SER A 409 36.29 -26.60 -40.58
C SER A 409 35.09 -27.45 -40.13
N GLY A 410 34.07 -26.82 -39.56
CA GLY A 410 32.84 -27.46 -39.07
C GLY A 410 31.66 -27.43 -40.05
N ILE A 411 31.78 -26.75 -41.20
CA ILE A 411 30.72 -26.73 -42.21
C ILE A 411 30.45 -28.15 -42.71
N GLY A 412 29.17 -28.54 -42.71
CA GLY A 412 28.70 -29.87 -43.10
C GLY A 412 28.93 -30.97 -42.06
N LYS A 413 29.30 -30.62 -40.82
CA LYS A 413 29.61 -31.58 -39.75
C LYS A 413 28.77 -31.34 -38.51
N ASP A 414 28.68 -32.39 -37.69
CA ASP A 414 28.22 -32.29 -36.31
C ASP A 414 29.36 -31.77 -35.42
N MET A 415 29.17 -30.57 -34.89
CA MET A 415 30.11 -29.84 -34.05
C MET A 415 29.72 -29.88 -32.57
N THR A 416 28.78 -30.74 -32.17
CA THR A 416 28.27 -30.85 -30.79
C THR A 416 29.39 -31.02 -29.77
N ASN A 417 30.30 -31.98 -29.99
CA ASN A 417 31.38 -32.25 -29.06
C ASN A 417 32.33 -31.04 -28.93
N ALA A 418 32.75 -30.46 -30.05
CA ALA A 418 33.61 -29.28 -30.07
C ALA A 418 32.98 -28.09 -29.33
N PHE A 419 31.66 -27.92 -29.47
CA PHE A 419 30.89 -26.82 -28.87
C PHE A 419 30.54 -27.03 -27.38
N ASN A 420 30.44 -28.28 -26.93
CA ASN A 420 30.06 -28.67 -25.56
C ASN A 420 31.25 -29.08 -24.68
N GLY A 421 32.44 -28.52 -24.93
CA GLY A 421 33.61 -28.71 -24.07
C GLY A 421 34.68 -29.66 -24.58
N GLY A 422 34.50 -30.30 -25.74
CA GLY A 422 35.59 -31.04 -26.40
C GLY A 422 36.69 -30.14 -26.96
N VAL A 423 36.34 -28.92 -27.36
CA VAL A 423 37.29 -27.86 -27.74
C VAL A 423 37.06 -26.62 -26.89
N TYR A 424 35.80 -26.16 -26.84
CA TYR A 424 35.42 -25.03 -26.00
C TYR A 424 34.01 -25.22 -25.47
N ASN A 425 33.82 -25.03 -24.17
CA ASN A 425 32.50 -25.12 -23.56
C ASN A 425 31.79 -23.77 -23.66
N HIS A 426 30.98 -23.59 -24.70
CA HIS A 426 30.36 -22.30 -24.99
C HIS A 426 29.33 -21.91 -23.93
N HIS A 427 29.44 -20.67 -23.44
CA HIS A 427 28.51 -20.07 -22.48
C HIS A 427 27.07 -19.95 -23.05
N TYR A 428 26.10 -19.77 -22.15
CA TYR A 428 24.70 -19.55 -22.52
C TYR A 428 24.48 -18.39 -23.50
N SER A 429 25.31 -17.34 -23.45
CA SER A 429 25.21 -16.21 -24.39
C SER A 429 25.47 -16.62 -25.85
N ALA A 430 26.48 -17.45 -26.11
CA ALA A 430 26.77 -17.96 -27.44
C ALA A 430 25.64 -18.88 -27.94
N ARG A 431 25.10 -19.73 -27.06
CA ARG A 431 23.93 -20.58 -27.35
C ARG A 431 22.71 -19.76 -27.71
N ASN A 432 22.42 -18.71 -26.94
CA ASN A 432 21.29 -17.81 -27.17
C ASN A 432 21.43 -17.06 -28.51
N LEU A 433 22.62 -16.59 -28.83
CA LEU A 433 22.89 -15.96 -30.13
C LEU A 433 22.61 -16.94 -31.27
N MET A 434 23.21 -18.13 -31.24
CA MET A 434 23.01 -19.13 -32.29
C MET A 434 21.55 -19.53 -32.46
N ASN A 435 20.83 -19.77 -31.36
CA ASN A 435 19.43 -20.15 -31.40
C ASN A 435 18.53 -19.05 -31.99
N SER A 436 18.83 -17.78 -31.70
CA SER A 436 18.01 -16.64 -32.13
C SER A 436 18.33 -16.12 -33.53
N THR A 437 19.56 -16.30 -34.02
CA THR A 437 19.98 -15.68 -35.31
C THR A 437 20.44 -16.68 -36.36
N MET A 438 20.81 -17.91 -35.99
CA MET A 438 21.44 -18.86 -36.92
C MET A 438 20.66 -20.17 -37.08
N ARG A 439 19.76 -20.52 -36.15
CA ARG A 439 19.03 -21.80 -36.21
C ARG A 439 18.03 -21.81 -37.36
N VAL A 440 18.15 -22.78 -38.25
CA VAL A 440 17.35 -22.88 -39.49
C VAL A 440 16.61 -24.20 -39.66
N GLY A 441 16.92 -25.23 -38.87
CA GLY A 441 16.27 -26.53 -38.99
C GLY A 441 16.67 -27.52 -37.92
N LYS A 442 16.12 -28.72 -37.99
CA LYS A 442 16.44 -29.85 -37.11
C LYS A 442 16.62 -31.13 -37.93
N ILE A 443 17.59 -31.95 -37.54
CA ILE A 443 17.84 -33.26 -38.14
C ILE A 443 16.83 -34.28 -37.58
N ILE A 444 16.27 -35.12 -38.46
CA ILE A 444 15.41 -36.27 -38.10
C ILE A 444 16.07 -37.62 -38.35
#